data_AF-A0A0M0KY52-F1
#
_entry.id   AF-A0A0M0KY52-F1
#
_cell.length_a   1.000
_cell.length_b   1.000
_cell.length_c   1.000
_cell.angle_alpha   90.00
_cell.angle_beta   90.00
_cell.angle_gamma   90.00
#
_symmetry.space_group_name_H-M   'P 1'
#
loop_
_entity.id
_entity.type
_entity.pdbx_description
1 polymer ?
#
loop_
_entity_poly.entity_id
_entity_poly.type
_entity_poly.pdbx_seq_one_letter_code
_entity_poly.pdbx_strand_id
1 'polypeptide(L)'
;MICSYCEKENLVSADLCYFCQAPLNKKRPRLKELVFIEQAELSYQHLIEFHTYDILVLLRLVREERSKSYNLMRTLQKAPEGLVVDNDTLSYAESEYQRYTARMKVLEGILIDRMGYKPKRVDNHLLEKLRVKIEKP
;
A
#
# COMPACT_ATOMS: atom_id res chain seq x y z
N MET A 1 -16.81 -3.93 -26.48
CA MET A 1 -15.73 -4.08 -25.48
C MET A 1 -15.96 -5.32 -24.63
N ILE A 2 -14.92 -6.01 -24.17
CA ILE A 2 -15.05 -7.25 -23.40
C ILE A 2 -15.00 -6.95 -21.90
N CYS A 3 -15.95 -7.49 -21.13
CA CYS A 3 -15.96 -7.36 -19.68
C CYS A 3 -14.78 -8.11 -19.04
N SER A 4 -14.03 -7.45 -18.16
CA SER A 4 -12.85 -8.03 -17.47
C SER A 4 -13.19 -9.07 -16.39
N TYR A 5 -14.47 -9.25 -16.06
CA TYR A 5 -14.94 -10.18 -15.03
C TYR A 5 -15.58 -11.43 -15.62
N CYS A 6 -16.56 -11.27 -16.51
CA CYS A 6 -17.36 -12.37 -17.06
C CYS A 6 -17.12 -12.62 -18.55
N GLU A 7 -16.22 -11.87 -19.17
CA GLU A 7 -15.75 -12.05 -20.56
C GLU A 7 -16.84 -11.89 -21.64
N LYS A 8 -18.04 -11.43 -21.28
CA LYS A 8 -19.09 -11.11 -22.25
C LYS A 8 -18.75 -9.85 -23.05
N GLU A 9 -19.17 -9.85 -24.30
CA GLU A 9 -19.08 -8.69 -25.18
C GLU A 9 -20.18 -7.69 -24.86
N ASN A 10 -19.81 -6.42 -24.74
CA ASN A 10 -20.71 -5.31 -24.43
C ASN A 10 -20.59 -4.23 -25.50
N LEU A 11 -21.65 -3.41 -25.63
CA LEU A 11 -21.61 -2.20 -26.44
C LEU A 11 -20.46 -1.29 -25.97
N VAL A 12 -19.81 -0.59 -26.91
CA VAL A 12 -18.67 0.29 -26.62
C VAL A 12 -19.07 1.47 -25.72
N SER A 13 -20.33 1.91 -25.80
CA SER A 13 -20.88 3.02 -25.01
C SER A 13 -21.49 2.60 -23.67
N ALA A 14 -21.39 1.32 -23.28
CA ALA A 14 -21.98 0.85 -22.03
C ALA A 14 -21.04 1.13 -20.84
N ASP A 15 -21.59 1.71 -19.77
CA ASP A 15 -20.85 1.93 -18.51
C ASP A 15 -20.77 0.67 -17.65
N LEU A 16 -21.79 -0.20 -17.72
CA LEU A 16 -21.92 -1.43 -16.94
C LEU A 16 -22.04 -2.64 -17.86
N CYS A 17 -21.52 -3.78 -17.41
CA CYS A 17 -21.67 -5.03 -18.13
C CYS A 17 -23.13 -5.51 -18.08
N TYR A 18 -23.74 -5.80 -19.23
CA TYR A 18 -25.15 -6.22 -19.29
C TYR A 18 -25.42 -7.50 -18.47
N PHE A 19 -24.42 -8.38 -18.35
CA PHE A 19 -24.54 -9.66 -17.67
C PHE A 19 -24.27 -9.57 -16.17
N CYS A 20 -23.06 -9.16 -15.78
CA CYS A 20 -22.64 -9.17 -14.37
C CYS A 20 -22.71 -7.80 -13.69
N GLN A 21 -23.18 -6.75 -14.40
CA GLN A 21 -23.31 -5.38 -13.90
C GLN A 21 -22.00 -4.75 -13.40
N ALA A 22 -20.85 -5.36 -13.70
CA ALA A 22 -19.56 -4.81 -13.34
C ALA A 22 -19.26 -3.55 -14.17
N PRO A 23 -18.63 -2.52 -13.58
CA PRO A 23 -18.24 -1.32 -14.29
C PRO A 23 -17.20 -1.64 -15.38
N LEU A 24 -17.52 -1.26 -16.62
CA LEU A 24 -16.69 -1.50 -17.80
C LEU A 24 -15.55 -0.49 -17.93
N ASN A 25 -15.69 0.68 -17.30
CA ASN A 25 -14.66 1.73 -17.28
C ASN A 25 -13.55 1.48 -16.24
N LYS A 26 -13.78 0.61 -15.24
CA LYS A 26 -12.77 0.28 -14.23
C LYS A 26 -11.81 -0.78 -14.74
N LYS A 27 -10.54 -0.39 -14.90
CA LYS A 27 -9.47 -1.33 -15.25
C LYS A 27 -9.10 -2.18 -14.03
N ARG A 28 -8.89 -3.48 -14.27
CA ARG A 28 -8.34 -4.37 -13.24
C ARG A 28 -6.91 -3.90 -12.91
N PRO A 29 -6.55 -3.77 -11.62
CA PRO A 29 -5.18 -3.51 -11.20
C PRO A 29 -4.21 -4.51 -11.84
N ARG A 30 -3.12 -3.99 -12.42
CA ARG A 30 -2.04 -4.80 -12.97
C ARG A 30 -0.85 -4.77 -12.03
N LEU A 31 -0.14 -5.89 -11.96
CA LEU A 31 1.11 -5.99 -11.21
C LEU A 31 2.12 -4.98 -11.77
N LYS A 32 2.73 -4.20 -10.89
CA LYS A 32 3.83 -3.29 -11.25
C LYS A 32 5.15 -4.05 -11.28
N GLU A 33 6.05 -3.63 -12.17
CA GLU A 33 7.41 -4.15 -12.20
C GLU A 33 8.20 -3.76 -10.95
N LEU A 34 8.01 -2.51 -10.48
CA LEU A 34 8.73 -1.93 -9.36
C LEU A 34 7.78 -1.20 -8.41
N VAL A 35 8.00 -1.43 -7.11
CA VAL A 35 7.32 -0.77 -6.00
C VAL A 35 8.37 -0.11 -5.10
N PHE A 36 8.19 1.18 -4.84
CA PHE A 36 9.13 2.01 -4.07
C PHE A 36 8.38 2.87 -3.05
N ILE A 37 9.06 3.27 -1.97
CA ILE A 37 8.43 3.84 -0.78
C ILE A 37 7.70 5.15 -1.06
N GLU A 38 8.19 5.95 -2.00
CA GLU A 38 7.61 7.24 -2.39
C GLU A 38 6.19 7.08 -2.94
N GLN A 39 5.84 5.90 -3.46
CA GLN A 39 4.48 5.59 -3.90
C GLN A 39 3.47 5.60 -2.76
N ALA A 40 3.90 5.46 -1.50
CA ALA A 40 3.02 5.58 -0.34
C ALA A 40 2.44 7.00 -0.20
N GLU A 41 3.07 8.01 -0.80
CA GLU A 41 2.59 9.38 -0.78
C GLU A 41 1.43 9.65 -1.74
N LEU A 42 1.19 8.74 -2.68
CA LEU A 42 0.07 8.84 -3.63
C LEU A 42 -1.28 8.94 -2.90
N SER A 43 -2.24 9.56 -3.58
CA SER A 43 -3.61 9.64 -3.06
C SER A 43 -4.28 8.26 -3.06
N TYR A 44 -5.31 8.11 -2.23
CA TYR A 44 -6.11 6.89 -2.18
C TYR A 44 -6.58 6.43 -3.57
N GLN A 45 -7.05 7.37 -4.41
CA GLN A 45 -7.54 7.07 -5.77
C GLN A 45 -6.48 6.41 -6.65
N HIS A 46 -5.20 6.75 -6.50
CA HIS A 46 -4.13 6.08 -7.23
C HIS A 46 -3.75 4.74 -6.57
N LEU A 47 -3.71 4.68 -5.24
CA LEU A 47 -3.35 3.45 -4.52
C LEU A 47 -4.36 2.32 -4.78
N ILE A 48 -5.65 2.61 -4.92
CA ILE A 48 -6.65 1.59 -5.24
C ILE A 48 -6.50 0.98 -6.64
N GLU A 49 -5.68 1.55 -7.50
CA GLU A 49 -5.35 1.00 -8.83
C GLU A 49 -4.16 0.03 -8.79
N PHE A 50 -3.43 -0.05 -7.68
CA PHE A 50 -2.28 -0.95 -7.52
C PHE A 50 -2.75 -2.37 -7.32
N HIS A 51 -2.00 -3.36 -7.80
CA HIS A 51 -2.31 -4.76 -7.53
C HIS A 51 -2.22 -5.06 -6.02
N THR A 52 -2.98 -6.03 -5.51
CA THR A 52 -2.95 -6.38 -4.08
C THR A 52 -1.56 -6.79 -3.62
N TYR A 53 -0.82 -7.48 -4.49
CA TYR A 53 0.60 -7.79 -4.26
C TYR A 53 1.44 -6.52 -4.04
N ASP A 54 1.27 -5.51 -4.90
CA ASP A 54 2.03 -4.27 -4.81
C ASP A 54 1.72 -3.49 -3.52
N ILE A 55 0.45 -3.50 -3.10
CA ILE A 55 0.04 -2.91 -1.81
C ILE A 55 0.69 -3.64 -0.63
N LEU A 56 0.85 -4.98 -0.69
CA LEU A 56 1.57 -5.73 0.34
C LEU A 56 3.05 -5.34 0.39
N VAL A 57 3.71 -5.26 -0.77
CA VAL A 57 5.12 -4.82 -0.85
C VAL A 57 5.26 -3.41 -0.29
N LEU A 58 4.39 -2.49 -0.68
CA LEU A 58 4.43 -1.11 -0.21
C LEU A 58 4.16 -1.02 1.30
N LEU A 59 3.23 -1.82 1.83
CA LEU A 59 2.97 -1.91 3.27
C LEU A 59 4.22 -2.38 4.04
N ARG A 60 5.00 -3.31 3.49
CA ARG A 60 6.27 -3.74 4.09
C ARG A 60 7.23 -2.56 4.19
N LEU A 61 7.44 -1.83 3.09
CA LEU A 61 8.35 -0.67 3.05
C LEU A 61 7.91 0.42 4.04
N VAL A 62 6.62 0.74 4.09
CA VAL A 62 6.09 1.76 5.02
C VAL A 62 6.25 1.33 6.48
N ARG A 63 6.08 0.03 6.78
CA ARG A 63 6.32 -0.50 8.15
C ARG A 63 7.78 -0.39 8.54
N GLU A 64 8.70 -0.63 7.61
CA GLU A 64 10.14 -0.45 7.83
C GLU A 64 10.49 1.00 8.12
N GLU A 65 10.00 1.96 7.30
CA GLU A 65 10.23 3.39 7.54
C GLU A 65 9.61 3.87 8.86
N ARG A 66 8.37 3.46 9.16
CA ARG A 66 7.74 3.77 10.44
C ARG A 66 8.57 3.28 11.63
N SER A 67 9.14 2.08 11.54
CA SER A 67 10.02 1.53 12.58
C SER A 67 11.32 2.33 12.71
N LYS A 68 11.91 2.76 11.59
CA LYS A 68 13.10 3.64 11.61
C LYS A 68 12.78 4.98 12.27
N SER A 69 11.69 5.65 11.89
CA SER A 69 11.28 6.94 12.48
C SER A 69 10.99 6.81 13.98
N TYR A 70 10.31 5.73 14.40
CA TYR A 70 10.06 5.47 15.82
C TYR A 70 11.35 5.27 16.62
N ASN A 71 12.30 4.50 16.09
CA ASN A 71 13.58 4.26 16.74
C ASN A 71 14.40 5.55 16.83
N LEU A 72 14.42 6.36 15.77
CA LEU A 72 15.07 7.67 15.76
C LEU A 72 14.48 8.59 16.84
N MET A 73 13.16 8.76 16.85
CA MET A 73 12.44 9.55 17.86
C MET A 73 12.81 9.10 19.28
N ARG A 74 12.80 7.78 19.54
CA ARG A 74 13.13 7.22 20.85
C ARG A 74 14.60 7.44 21.25
N THR A 75 15.52 7.40 20.30
CA THR A 75 16.94 7.69 20.55
C THR A 75 17.14 9.16 20.89
N LEU A 76 16.52 10.07 20.14
CA LEU A 76 16.62 11.52 20.39
C LEU A 76 16.03 11.90 21.76
N GLN A 77 14.89 11.32 22.15
CA GLN A 77 14.27 11.54 23.46
C GLN A 77 15.11 11.03 24.65
N LYS A 78 16.06 10.13 24.41
CA LYS A 78 16.94 9.54 25.44
C LYS A 78 18.35 10.14 25.44
N ALA A 79 18.60 11.18 24.66
CA ALA A 79 19.90 11.82 24.61
C ALA A 79 20.29 12.36 26.00
N PRO A 80 21.53 12.13 26.47
CA PRO A 80 22.00 12.65 27.76
C PRO A 80 21.87 14.17 27.85
N GLU A 81 21.58 14.69 29.04
CA GLU A 81 21.61 16.13 29.35
C GLU A 81 23.03 16.67 29.07
N GLY A 82 23.21 17.31 27.92
CA GLY A 82 24.51 17.78 27.43
C GLY A 82 24.70 17.62 25.92
N LEU A 83 23.98 16.68 25.30
CA LEU A 83 23.78 16.66 23.84
C LEU A 83 22.59 17.56 23.52
N VAL A 84 22.86 18.75 22.98
CA VAL A 84 21.80 19.63 22.47
C VAL A 84 21.24 18.99 21.21
N VAL A 85 20.21 18.17 21.37
CA VAL A 85 19.35 17.77 20.25
C VAL A 85 18.50 18.98 19.92
N ASP A 86 18.71 19.52 18.72
CA ASP A 86 17.91 20.63 18.23
C ASP A 86 16.43 20.22 18.17
N ASN A 87 15.55 21.10 18.67
CA ASN A 87 14.13 20.83 18.81
C ASN A 87 13.47 20.53 17.45
N ASP A 88 13.98 21.14 16.38
CA ASP A 88 13.51 20.90 15.02
C ASP A 88 13.77 19.45 14.57
N THR A 89 14.88 18.85 15.02
CA THR A 89 15.22 17.46 14.70
C THR A 89 14.28 16.47 15.39
N LEU A 90 13.91 16.76 16.65
CA LEU A 90 12.96 15.96 17.41
C LEU A 90 11.55 16.05 16.79
N SER A 91 11.10 17.27 16.50
CA SER A 91 9.83 17.55 15.84
C SER A 91 9.74 16.86 14.47
N TYR A 92 10.83 16.91 13.69
CA TYR A 92 10.90 16.21 12.41
C TYR A 92 10.72 14.69 12.57
N ALA A 93 11.43 14.06 13.51
CA ALA A 93 11.32 12.62 13.75
C ALA A 93 9.91 12.19 14.18
N GLU A 94 9.23 12.99 15.02
CA GLU A 94 7.84 12.77 15.40
C GLU A 94 6.90 12.90 14.20
N SER A 95 7.09 13.92 13.38
CA SER A 95 6.27 14.16 12.18
C SER A 95 6.39 13.01 11.16
N GLU A 96 7.59 12.47 10.95
CA GLU A 96 7.82 11.33 10.06
C GLU A 96 7.14 10.06 10.58
N TYR A 97 7.24 9.79 11.88
CA TYR A 97 6.56 8.66 12.49
C TYR A 97 5.03 8.75 12.33
N GLN A 98 4.45 9.94 12.54
CA GLN A 98 3.02 10.18 12.33
C GLN A 98 2.63 10.02 10.86
N ARG A 99 3.43 10.58 9.94
CA ARG A 99 3.24 10.47 8.49
C ARG A 99 3.20 9.01 8.05
N TYR A 100 4.23 8.22 8.36
CA TYR A 100 4.24 6.80 7.98
C TYR A 100 3.17 5.98 8.70
N THR A 101 2.77 6.35 9.91
CA THR A 101 1.61 5.71 10.59
C THR A 101 0.31 5.96 9.85
N ALA A 102 0.07 7.19 9.35
CA ALA A 102 -1.11 7.50 8.55
C ALA A 102 -1.08 6.76 7.20
N ARG A 103 0.06 6.78 6.49
CA ARG A 103 0.23 6.04 5.22
C ARG A 103 0.03 4.54 5.40
N MET A 104 0.57 3.95 6.47
CA MET A 104 0.35 2.54 6.81
C MET A 104 -1.14 2.22 6.94
N LYS A 105 -1.91 3.06 7.64
CA LYS A 105 -3.36 2.85 7.84
C LYS A 105 -4.14 2.87 6.53
N VAL A 106 -3.77 3.74 5.58
CA VAL A 106 -4.38 3.77 4.24
C VAL A 106 -4.17 2.44 3.52
N LEU A 107 -2.93 1.93 3.50
CA LEU A 107 -2.61 0.65 2.85
C LEU A 107 -3.30 -0.53 3.54
N GLU A 108 -3.35 -0.53 4.87
CA GLU A 108 -4.06 -1.55 5.64
C GLU A 108 -5.56 -1.55 5.35
N GLY A 109 -6.18 -0.37 5.20
CA GLY A 109 -7.59 -0.24 4.79
C GLY A 109 -7.86 -0.88 3.42
N ILE A 110 -7.03 -0.55 2.42
CA ILE A 110 -7.14 -1.13 1.08
C ILE A 110 -7.02 -2.66 1.11
N LEU A 111 -6.13 -3.22 1.94
CA LEU A 111 -6.00 -4.68 2.09
C LEU A 111 -7.22 -5.31 2.77
N ILE A 112 -7.79 -4.67 3.78
CA ILE A 112 -9.03 -5.12 4.42
C ILE A 112 -10.16 -5.16 3.39
N ASP A 113 -10.31 -4.10 2.60
CA ASP A 113 -11.37 -4.02 1.57
C ASP A 113 -11.23 -5.12 0.51
N ARG A 114 -10.00 -5.53 0.17
CA ARG A 114 -9.73 -6.50 -0.89
C ARG A 114 -9.64 -7.95 -0.44
N MET A 115 -9.07 -8.19 0.73
CA MET A 115 -8.74 -9.53 1.23
C MET A 115 -9.58 -9.92 2.45
N GLY A 116 -10.31 -8.98 3.05
CA GLY A 116 -11.05 -9.17 4.30
C GLY A 116 -10.18 -9.13 5.56
N TYR A 117 -8.86 -8.94 5.44
CA TYR A 117 -7.94 -8.84 6.57
C TYR A 117 -6.68 -8.05 6.21
N LYS A 118 -5.96 -7.60 7.25
CA LYS A 118 -4.61 -7.07 7.12
C LYS A 118 -3.58 -8.08 7.65
N PRO A 119 -2.53 -8.43 6.89
CA PRO A 119 -1.51 -9.34 7.39
C PRO A 119 -0.73 -8.75 8.58
N LYS A 120 -0.58 -9.55 9.64
CA LYS A 120 0.23 -9.18 10.81
C LYS A 120 1.70 -8.93 10.44
N ARG A 121 2.22 -9.72 9.49
CA ARG A 121 3.56 -9.57 8.91
C ARG A 121 3.46 -9.73 7.40
N VAL A 122 4.29 -8.99 6.68
CA VAL A 122 4.50 -9.17 5.23
C VAL A 122 5.94 -9.59 5.07
N ASP A 123 6.18 -10.90 5.09
CA ASP A 123 7.51 -11.50 4.94
C ASP A 123 7.72 -12.02 3.52
N ASN A 124 8.96 -12.42 3.22
CA ASN A 124 9.31 -12.98 1.92
C ASN A 124 8.52 -14.25 1.60
N HIS A 125 8.16 -15.04 2.62
CA HIS A 125 7.37 -16.25 2.42
C HIS A 125 5.95 -15.97 1.92
N LEU A 126 5.28 -14.97 2.52
CA LEU A 126 3.96 -14.52 2.08
C LEU A 126 4.00 -13.99 0.64
N LEU A 127 4.97 -13.12 0.36
CA LEU A 127 5.12 -12.51 -0.96
C LEU A 127 5.43 -13.57 -2.02
N GLU A 128 6.39 -14.47 -1.76
CA GLU A 128 6.77 -15.53 -2.70
C GLU A 128 5.60 -16.47 -3.01
N LYS A 129 4.87 -16.91 -1.97
CA LYS A 129 3.67 -17.74 -2.16
C LYS A 129 2.62 -17.06 -3.03
N LEU A 130 2.44 -15.75 -2.87
CA LEU A 130 1.48 -14.99 -3.67
C LEU A 130 1.99 -14.81 -5.10
N ARG A 131 3.29 -14.55 -5.27
CA ARG A 131 3.93 -14.40 -6.58
C ARG A 131 3.81 -15.66 -7.43
N VAL A 132 4.10 -16.82 -6.87
CA VAL A 132 3.94 -18.11 -7.57
C VAL A 132 2.50 -18.31 -8.07
N LYS A 133 1.49 -17.91 -7.30
CA LYS A 133 0.08 -17.99 -7.72
C LYS A 133 -0.29 -16.99 -8.81
N ILE A 134 0.38 -15.83 -8.84
CA ILE A 134 0.15 -14.80 -9.86
C ILE A 134 0.79 -15.23 -11.19
N GLU A 135 1.99 -15.82 -11.15
CA GLU A 135 2.73 -16.26 -12.33
C GLU A 135 2.19 -17.58 -12.93
N LYS A 136 1.48 -18.37 -12.12
CA LYS A 136 0.76 -19.59 -12.53
C LYS A 136 -0.75 -19.43 -12.27
N PRO A 137 -1.44 -18.58 -13.05
CA PRO A 137 -2.86 -18.27 -12.86
C PRO A 137 -3.78 -19.46 -13.13
#